data_AF-A0A9Q2L7P5-F1
#
_entry.id   AF-A0A9Q2L7P5-F1
#
_cell.length_a   1.000
_cell.length_b   1.000
_cell.length_c   1.000
_cell.angle_alpha   90.00
_cell.angle_beta   90.00
_cell.angle_gamma   90.00
#
_symmetry.space_group_name_H-M   'P 1'
#
loop_
_entity.id
_entity.type
_entity.pdbx_description
1 polymer ?
#
loop_
_entity_poly.entity_id
_entity_poly.type
_entity_poly.pdbx_seq_one_letter_code
_entity_poly.pdbx_strand_id
1 'polypeptide(L)'
;MERKIGFGEALKLFWKNYFNFKGRARRSEYWYMVLWHLIFLVPAFVVYFIALVALISAAASQSETVIMISVVFLIISLIYFVVYGLATLIPNWAIFIRRFHDTGRTMLLPLIYLGITVFSYIIFLIIAVLDSDLNHIASIIFIVLMYAFYIGFGIYALVVSCLDSERKTNKYGPSHKYANQYTKIDDMYREQ
;
A
#
# COMPACT_ATOMS: atom_id res chain seq x y z
N MET A 1 -27.06 1.79 -14.23
CA MET A 1 -26.14 0.64 -14.30
C MET A 1 -25.13 0.72 -13.16
N GLU A 2 -24.87 -0.38 -12.46
CA GLU A 2 -23.79 -0.49 -11.47
C GLU A 2 -22.45 -0.33 -12.23
N ARG A 3 -21.75 0.79 -12.08
CA ARG A 3 -20.47 1.01 -12.79
C ARG A 3 -19.42 0.05 -12.22
N LYS A 4 -19.27 -1.16 -12.74
CA LYS A 4 -18.19 -2.07 -12.29
C LYS A 4 -16.85 -1.50 -12.77
N ILE A 5 -15.89 -1.33 -11.86
CA ILE A 5 -14.56 -0.84 -12.21
C ILE A 5 -13.78 -2.02 -12.80
N GLY A 6 -13.26 -1.86 -14.02
CA GLY A 6 -12.43 -2.88 -14.67
C GLY A 6 -10.97 -2.88 -14.19
N PHE A 7 -10.24 -3.96 -14.46
CA PHE A 7 -8.83 -4.13 -14.07
C PHE A 7 -7.92 -2.99 -14.56
N GLY A 8 -7.99 -2.63 -15.85
CA GLY A 8 -7.22 -1.50 -16.40
C GLY A 8 -7.77 -0.13 -16.01
N GLU A 9 -9.06 -0.04 -15.67
CA GLU A 9 -9.66 1.20 -15.18
C GLU A 9 -9.13 1.56 -13.79
N ALA A 10 -8.88 0.57 -12.93
CA ALA A 10 -8.26 0.79 -11.62
C ALA A 10 -6.88 1.45 -11.76
N LEU A 11 -6.05 1.00 -12.71
CA LEU A 11 -4.75 1.62 -13.00
C LEU A 11 -4.89 3.07 -13.46
N LYS A 12 -5.83 3.34 -14.36
CA LYS A 12 -6.13 4.72 -14.80
C LYS A 12 -6.60 5.59 -13.62
N LEU A 13 -7.47 5.07 -12.76
CA LEU A 13 -8.00 5.78 -11.60
C LEU A 13 -6.93 6.05 -10.55
N PHE A 14 -5.97 5.14 -10.37
CA PHE A 14 -4.84 5.30 -9.46
C PHE A 14 -3.99 6.53 -9.81
N TRP A 15 -3.57 6.63 -11.08
CA TRP A 15 -2.80 7.78 -11.55
C TRP A 15 -3.63 9.05 -11.67
N LYS A 16 -4.92 8.93 -12.05
CA LYS A 16 -5.81 10.10 -12.10
C LYS A 16 -6.06 10.72 -10.72
N ASN A 17 -6.13 9.90 -9.68
CA ASN A 17 -6.37 10.34 -8.31
C ASN A 17 -5.09 10.45 -7.48
N TYR A 18 -3.96 10.78 -8.13
CA TYR A 18 -2.64 10.74 -7.50
C TYR A 18 -2.56 11.52 -6.17
N PHE A 19 -3.03 12.77 -6.18
CA PHE A 19 -3.09 13.65 -4.98
C PHE A 19 -4.52 13.77 -4.42
N ASN A 20 -5.46 12.93 -4.85
CA ASN A 20 -6.85 13.04 -4.44
C ASN A 20 -7.17 12.15 -3.23
N PHE A 21 -7.19 12.77 -2.05
CA PHE A 21 -7.57 12.14 -0.78
C PHE A 21 -9.07 12.25 -0.47
N LYS A 22 -9.85 12.91 -1.33
CA LYS A 22 -11.29 13.12 -1.14
C LYS A 22 -12.09 12.10 -1.93
N GLY A 23 -13.33 11.87 -1.51
CA GLY A 23 -14.22 10.91 -2.16
C GLY A 23 -14.01 9.47 -1.69
N ARG A 24 -14.55 8.54 -2.48
CA ARG A 24 -14.66 7.11 -2.14
C ARG A 24 -13.93 6.26 -3.18
N ALA A 25 -13.17 5.26 -2.73
CA ALA A 25 -12.55 4.26 -3.59
C ALA A 25 -13.21 2.90 -3.35
N ARG A 26 -13.62 2.24 -4.43
CA ARG A 26 -14.30 0.94 -4.34
C ARG A 26 -13.32 -0.19 -4.02
N ARG A 27 -13.85 -1.31 -3.51
CA ARG A 27 -13.08 -2.55 -3.28
C ARG A 27 -12.30 -2.98 -4.53
N SER A 28 -12.93 -2.97 -5.70
CA SER A 28 -12.28 -3.39 -6.94
C SER A 28 -11.21 -2.40 -7.42
N GLU A 29 -11.36 -1.10 -7.14
CA GLU A 29 -10.31 -0.12 -7.40
C GLU A 29 -9.07 -0.42 -6.56
N TYR A 30 -9.27 -0.69 -5.26
CA TYR A 30 -8.19 -1.00 -4.32
C TYR A 30 -7.52 -2.34 -4.64
N TRP A 31 -8.30 -3.42 -4.73
CA TRP A 31 -7.76 -4.77 -4.92
C TRP A 31 -7.14 -4.99 -6.31
N TYR A 32 -7.68 -4.39 -7.38
CA TYR A 32 -7.01 -4.46 -8.68
C TYR A 32 -5.70 -3.68 -8.69
N MET A 33 -5.59 -2.57 -7.94
CA MET A 33 -4.29 -1.91 -7.78
C MET A 33 -3.30 -2.74 -6.98
N VAL A 34 -3.74 -3.45 -5.94
CA VAL A 34 -2.88 -4.43 -5.24
C VAL A 34 -2.35 -5.48 -6.23
N LEU A 35 -3.20 -5.99 -7.12
CA LEU A 35 -2.76 -6.93 -8.18
C LEU A 35 -1.77 -6.29 -9.18
N TRP A 36 -2.00 -5.04 -9.60
CA TRP A 36 -1.03 -4.32 -10.45
C TRP A 36 0.33 -4.18 -9.78
N HIS A 37 0.35 -3.88 -8.48
CA HIS A 37 1.60 -3.81 -7.72
C HIS A 37 2.32 -5.15 -7.69
N LEU A 38 1.59 -6.26 -7.54
CA LEU A 38 2.19 -7.60 -7.66
C LEU A 38 2.79 -7.83 -9.05
N ILE A 39 2.09 -7.43 -10.12
CA ILE A 39 2.58 -7.59 -11.50
C ILE A 39 3.86 -6.79 -11.74
N PHE A 40 3.97 -5.58 -11.18
CA PHE A 40 5.17 -4.74 -11.35
C PHE A 40 6.32 -5.17 -10.44
N LEU A 41 6.02 -5.55 -9.20
CA LEU A 41 7.06 -5.83 -8.20
C LEU A 41 7.59 -7.27 -8.25
N VAL A 42 6.75 -8.28 -8.54
CA VAL A 42 7.19 -9.68 -8.52
C VAL A 42 8.33 -9.94 -9.51
N PRO A 43 8.26 -9.53 -10.79
CA PRO A 43 9.38 -9.71 -11.71
C PRO A 43 10.67 -9.02 -11.24
N ALA A 44 10.56 -7.81 -10.68
CA ALA A 44 11.70 -7.07 -10.14
C ALA A 44 12.33 -7.80 -8.94
N PHE A 45 11.51 -8.37 -8.06
CA PHE A 45 11.99 -9.21 -6.94
C PHE A 45 12.67 -10.48 -7.42
N VAL A 46 12.15 -11.13 -8.46
CA VAL A 46 12.77 -12.32 -9.05
C VAL A 46 14.15 -11.99 -9.62
N VAL A 47 14.27 -10.89 -10.38
CA VAL A 47 15.57 -10.44 -10.93
C VAL A 47 16.55 -10.11 -9.80
N TYR A 48 16.11 -9.35 -8.79
CA TYR A 48 16.91 -9.04 -7.61
C TYR A 48 17.41 -10.30 -6.89
N PHE A 49 16.52 -11.27 -6.67
CA PHE A 49 16.83 -12.51 -5.96
C PHE A 49 17.81 -13.38 -6.76
N ILE A 50 17.62 -13.53 -8.07
CA ILE A 50 18.55 -14.26 -8.95
C ILE A 50 19.93 -13.60 -8.93
N ALA A 51 19.99 -12.27 -9.04
CA ALA A 51 21.27 -11.54 -8.98
C ALA A 51 21.96 -11.69 -7.62
N LEU A 52 21.21 -11.74 -6.52
CA LEU A 52 21.75 -11.98 -5.18
C LEU A 52 22.34 -13.40 -5.05
N VAL A 53 21.61 -14.42 -5.50
CA VAL A 53 22.09 -15.82 -5.47
C VAL A 53 23.31 -15.99 -6.38
N ALA A 54 23.30 -15.37 -7.56
CA ALA A 54 24.43 -15.39 -8.49
C ALA A 54 25.66 -14.71 -7.88
N LEU A 55 25.50 -13.58 -7.19
CA LEU A 55 26.61 -12.90 -6.49
C LEU A 55 27.23 -13.79 -5.42
N ILE A 56 26.42 -14.42 -4.57
CA ILE A 56 26.90 -15.30 -3.50
C ILE A 56 27.65 -16.50 -4.09
N SER A 57 27.09 -17.12 -5.13
CA SER A 57 27.71 -18.25 -5.82
C SER A 57 29.02 -17.85 -6.51
N ALA A 58 29.04 -16.69 -7.16
CA ALA A 58 30.21 -16.16 -7.85
C ALA A 58 31.35 -15.83 -6.89
N ALA A 59 31.03 -15.25 -5.71
CA ALA A 59 31.99 -14.99 -4.66
C ALA A 59 32.64 -16.28 -4.14
N ALA A 60 31.86 -17.35 -3.95
CA ALA A 60 32.40 -18.65 -3.55
C ALA A 60 33.29 -19.28 -4.63
N SER A 61 32.95 -19.11 -5.91
CA SER A 61 33.73 -19.61 -7.04
C SER A 61 34.87 -18.69 -7.50
N GLN A 62 35.06 -17.53 -6.85
CA GLN A 62 36.03 -16.48 -7.23
C GLN A 62 35.94 -16.06 -8.71
N SER A 63 34.72 -16.03 -9.27
CA SER A 63 34.49 -15.64 -10.67
C SER A 63 34.21 -14.13 -10.78
N GLU A 64 35.21 -13.36 -11.17
CA GLU A 64 35.12 -11.89 -11.27
C GLU A 64 34.05 -11.41 -12.26
N THR A 65 33.89 -12.10 -13.39
CA THR A 65 32.93 -11.72 -14.44
C THR A 65 31.48 -11.83 -13.95
N VAL A 66 31.15 -12.92 -13.25
CA VAL A 66 29.80 -13.14 -12.72
C VAL A 66 29.51 -12.20 -11.55
N ILE A 67 30.51 -11.87 -10.73
CA ILE A 67 30.38 -10.85 -9.68
C ILE A 67 29.97 -9.51 -10.30
N MET A 68 30.71 -9.04 -11.32
CA MET A 68 30.42 -7.76 -11.96
C MET A 68 29.01 -7.70 -12.55
N ILE A 69 28.59 -8.74 -13.28
CA ILE A 69 27.25 -8.82 -13.86
C ILE A 69 26.18 -8.81 -12.77
N SER A 70 26.37 -9.60 -11.70
CA SER A 70 25.41 -9.70 -10.60
C SER A 70 25.23 -8.36 -9.87
N VAL A 71 26.32 -7.63 -9.63
CA VAL A 71 26.28 -6.29 -9.02
C VAL A 71 25.50 -5.30 -9.88
N VAL A 72 25.69 -5.32 -11.21
CA VAL A 72 24.93 -4.44 -12.12
C VAL A 72 23.43 -4.71 -12.03
N PHE A 73 23.01 -5.99 -12.04
CA PHE A 73 21.59 -6.33 -11.90
C PHE A 73 21.01 -5.96 -10.55
N LEU A 74 21.79 -6.06 -9.47
CA LEU A 74 21.38 -5.61 -8.13
C LEU A 74 21.17 -4.08 -8.09
N ILE A 75 22.09 -3.31 -8.68
CA ILE A 75 21.97 -1.84 -8.75
C ILE A 75 20.74 -1.43 -9.57
N ILE A 76 20.52 -2.06 -10.74
CA ILE A 76 19.34 -1.78 -11.58
C ILE A 76 18.05 -2.09 -10.81
N SER A 77 18.01 -3.22 -10.10
CA SER A 77 16.86 -3.61 -9.29
C SER A 77 16.61 -2.63 -8.15
N LEU A 78 17.68 -2.18 -7.47
CA LEU A 78 17.60 -1.17 -6.41
C LEU A 78 17.02 0.15 -6.94
N ILE A 79 17.53 0.65 -8.07
CA ILE A 79 17.03 1.87 -8.71
C ILE A 79 15.56 1.72 -9.06
N TYR A 80 15.16 0.57 -9.64
CA TYR A 80 13.77 0.28 -9.94
C TYR A 80 12.87 0.35 -8.70
N PHE A 81 13.26 -0.31 -7.59
CA PHE A 81 12.47 -0.28 -6.35
C PHE A 81 12.35 1.11 -5.76
N VAL A 82 13.43 1.89 -5.77
CA VAL A 82 13.42 3.27 -5.27
C VAL A 82 12.50 4.14 -6.12
N VAL A 83 12.65 4.12 -7.45
CA VAL A 83 11.82 4.91 -8.36
C VAL A 83 10.34 4.52 -8.26
N TYR A 84 10.05 3.22 -8.29
CA TYR A 84 8.69 2.71 -8.16
C TYR A 84 8.07 3.06 -6.80
N GLY A 85 8.84 2.89 -5.72
CA GLY A 85 8.41 3.21 -4.36
C GLY A 85 8.06 4.68 -4.20
N LEU A 86 8.90 5.58 -4.71
CA LEU A 86 8.67 7.02 -4.69
C LEU A 86 7.46 7.42 -5.56
N ALA A 87 7.36 6.88 -6.77
CA ALA A 87 6.27 7.19 -7.70
C ALA A 87 4.90 6.72 -7.20
N THR A 88 4.85 5.62 -6.43
CA THR A 88 3.59 5.06 -5.93
C THR A 88 3.24 5.49 -4.51
N LEU A 89 4.17 6.14 -3.78
CA LEU A 89 4.00 6.51 -2.37
C LEU A 89 2.68 7.28 -2.13
N ILE A 90 2.52 8.42 -2.78
CA ILE A 90 1.37 9.31 -2.60
C ILE A 90 0.05 8.66 -3.07
N PRO A 91 -0.05 8.11 -4.30
CA PRO A 91 -1.31 7.51 -4.77
C PRO A 91 -1.72 6.28 -3.95
N ASN A 92 -0.78 5.53 -3.37
CA ASN A 92 -1.09 4.42 -2.45
C ASN A 92 -1.83 4.90 -1.20
N TRP A 93 -1.36 5.99 -0.59
CA TRP A 93 -2.06 6.59 0.54
C TRP A 93 -3.40 7.21 0.13
N ALA A 94 -3.46 7.82 -1.06
CA ALA A 94 -4.69 8.40 -1.58
C ALA A 94 -5.80 7.35 -1.77
N ILE A 95 -5.51 6.22 -2.42
CA ILE A 95 -6.50 5.14 -2.59
C ILE A 95 -6.86 4.47 -1.26
N PHE A 96 -5.91 4.31 -0.34
CA PHE A 96 -6.14 3.72 0.97
C PHE A 96 -7.07 4.59 1.84
N ILE A 97 -6.84 5.90 1.90
CA ILE A 97 -7.72 6.84 2.62
C ILE A 97 -9.12 6.85 1.99
N ARG A 98 -9.23 6.90 0.66
CA ARG A 98 -10.51 6.84 -0.04
C ARG A 98 -11.25 5.50 0.17
N ARG A 99 -10.53 4.39 0.40
CA ARG A 99 -11.11 3.10 0.78
C ARG A 99 -11.72 3.15 2.18
N PHE A 100 -11.05 3.79 3.13
CA PHE A 100 -11.60 4.03 4.47
C PHE A 100 -12.87 4.88 4.40
N HIS A 101 -12.84 5.98 3.66
CA HIS A 101 -14.01 6.83 3.40
C HIS A 101 -15.18 6.07 2.78
N ASP A 102 -14.91 5.09 1.91
CA ASP A 102 -15.95 4.28 1.29
C ASP A 102 -16.72 3.39 2.27
N THR A 103 -16.14 3.10 3.44
CA THR A 103 -16.77 2.35 4.53
C THR A 103 -17.30 3.24 5.67
N GLY A 104 -17.39 4.56 5.44
CA GLY A 104 -17.87 5.53 6.43
C GLY A 104 -16.84 5.95 7.48
N ARG A 105 -15.60 5.48 7.38
CA ARG A 105 -14.53 5.78 8.34
C ARG A 105 -13.83 7.09 8.00
N THR A 106 -13.24 7.71 9.02
CA THR A 106 -12.45 8.94 8.84
C THR A 106 -11.02 8.64 8.37
N MET A 107 -10.35 9.66 7.83
CA MET A 107 -8.92 9.58 7.49
C MET A 107 -7.99 9.54 8.71
N LEU A 108 -8.53 9.73 9.92
CA LEU A 108 -7.73 9.87 11.14
C LEU A 108 -6.87 8.63 11.39
N LEU A 109 -7.46 7.43 11.29
CA LEU A 109 -6.72 6.20 11.58
C LEU A 109 -5.62 5.92 10.54
N PRO A 110 -5.85 6.06 9.21
CA PRO A 110 -4.76 6.03 8.24
C PRO A 110 -3.65 7.06 8.50
N LEU A 111 -3.99 8.29 8.90
CA LEU A 111 -2.98 9.32 9.20
C LEU A 111 -2.18 9.01 10.48
N ILE A 112 -2.84 8.50 11.53
CA ILE A 112 -2.15 8.04 12.75
C ILE A 112 -1.18 6.91 12.39
N TYR A 113 -1.61 5.96 11.57
CA TYR A 113 -0.74 4.87 11.10
C TYR A 113 0.45 5.39 10.29
N LEU A 114 0.26 6.38 9.41
CA LEU A 114 1.35 7.04 8.70
C LEU A 114 2.34 7.70 9.67
N GLY A 115 1.84 8.49 10.62
CA GLY A 115 2.67 9.17 11.62
C GLY A 115 3.47 8.20 12.48
N ILE A 116 2.83 7.13 12.97
CA ILE A 116 3.50 6.06 13.72
C ILE A 116 4.55 5.38 12.86
N THR A 117 4.30 5.18 11.56
CA THR A 117 5.26 4.56 10.64
C THR A 117 6.50 5.39 10.41
N VAL A 118 6.35 6.71 10.26
CA VAL A 118 7.50 7.60 10.15
C VAL A 118 8.27 7.66 11.47
N PHE A 119 7.55 7.77 12.60
CA PHE A 119 8.15 7.82 13.92
C PHE A 119 8.96 6.55 14.24
N SER A 120 8.38 5.37 14.01
CA SER A 120 9.06 4.10 14.25
C SER A 120 10.30 3.92 13.38
N TYR A 121 10.27 4.37 12.12
CA TYR A 121 11.43 4.32 11.24
C TYR A 121 12.58 5.18 11.79
N ILE A 122 12.28 6.39 12.28
CA ILE A 122 13.27 7.27 12.91
C ILE A 122 13.85 6.61 14.17
N ILE A 123 13.00 6.05 15.04
CA ILE A 123 13.47 5.37 16.26
C ILE A 123 14.32 4.14 15.90
N PHE A 124 13.93 3.36 14.89
CA PHE A 124 14.71 2.22 14.43
C PHE A 124 16.10 2.65 13.94
N LEU A 125 16.20 3.75 13.19
CA LEU A 125 17.51 4.29 12.79
C LEU A 125 18.35 4.73 13.98
N ILE A 126 17.76 5.38 14.98
CA ILE A 126 18.45 5.79 16.21
C ILE A 126 18.97 4.55 16.96
N ILE A 127 18.14 3.52 17.13
CA ILE A 127 18.54 2.25 17.77
C ILE A 127 19.68 1.61 16.98
N ALA A 128 19.58 1.53 15.65
CA ALA A 128 20.62 0.92 14.81
C ALA A 128 21.98 1.62 14.93
N VAL A 129 22.00 2.92 15.23
CA VAL A 129 23.24 3.71 15.44
C VAL A 129 23.75 3.62 16.87
N LEU A 130 22.87 3.63 17.88
CA LEU A 130 23.24 3.70 19.30
C LEU A 130 23.39 2.33 19.97
N ASP A 131 22.71 1.30 19.48
CA ASP A 131 22.66 -0.07 20.00
C ASP A 131 22.69 -1.05 18.81
N SER A 132 23.80 -1.04 18.07
CA SER A 132 23.96 -1.85 16.84
C SER A 132 23.82 -3.35 17.07
N ASP A 133 24.17 -3.81 18.27
CA ASP A 133 24.13 -5.23 18.63
C ASP A 133 22.76 -5.65 19.23
N LEU A 134 21.80 -4.72 19.37
CA LEU A 134 20.49 -4.94 19.98
C LEU A 134 20.57 -5.59 21.37
N ASN A 135 21.60 -5.23 22.15
CA ASN A 135 21.86 -5.86 23.45
C ASN A 135 20.95 -5.30 24.55
N HIS A 136 20.37 -4.12 24.35
CA HIS A 136 19.46 -3.53 25.32
C HIS A 136 18.07 -4.16 25.23
N ILE A 137 17.65 -4.89 26.27
CA ILE A 137 16.33 -5.53 26.35
C ILE A 137 15.18 -4.54 26.04
N ALA A 138 15.33 -3.27 26.41
CA ALA A 138 14.34 -2.23 26.11
C ALA A 138 14.16 -1.96 24.60
N SER A 139 15.23 -2.00 23.80
CA SER A 139 15.15 -1.80 22.34
C SER A 139 14.42 -2.98 21.69
N ILE A 140 14.70 -4.21 22.13
CA ILE A 140 13.99 -5.43 21.71
C ILE A 140 12.48 -5.33 22.04
N ILE A 141 12.13 -5.01 23.28
CA ILE A 141 10.72 -4.87 23.71
C ILE A 141 10.02 -3.83 22.86
N PHE A 142 10.65 -2.67 22.64
CA PHE A 142 10.09 -1.60 21.82
C PHE A 142 9.81 -2.08 20.40
N ILE A 143 10.77 -2.74 19.75
CA ILE A 143 10.63 -3.29 18.39
C ILE A 143 9.47 -4.29 18.32
N VAL A 144 9.38 -5.20 19.29
CA VAL A 144 8.32 -6.22 19.36
C VAL A 144 6.94 -5.57 19.50
N LEU A 145 6.78 -4.59 20.40
CA LEU A 145 5.52 -3.85 20.56
C LEU A 145 5.13 -3.10 19.28
N MET A 146 6.11 -2.56 18.57
CA MET A 146 5.91 -1.86 17.31
C MET A 146 5.39 -2.82 16.22
N TYR A 147 6.01 -3.98 16.04
CA TYR A 147 5.54 -5.00 15.11
C TYR A 147 4.16 -5.55 15.48
N ALA A 148 3.87 -5.73 16.77
CA ALA A 148 2.55 -6.15 17.23
C ALA A 148 1.47 -5.12 16.86
N PHE A 149 1.74 -3.82 17.03
CA PHE A 149 0.86 -2.75 16.58
C PHE A 149 0.64 -2.80 15.06
N TYR A 150 1.70 -2.98 14.28
CA TYR A 150 1.60 -3.07 12.82
C TYR A 150 0.77 -4.25 12.35
N ILE A 151 0.92 -5.42 12.98
CA ILE A 151 0.11 -6.59 12.67
C ILE A 151 -1.37 -6.29 12.99
N GLY A 152 -1.65 -5.73 14.17
CA GLY A 152 -3.01 -5.38 14.58
C GLY A 152 -3.67 -4.39 13.64
N PHE A 153 -2.98 -3.29 13.29
CA PHE A 153 -3.49 -2.33 12.31
C PHE A 153 -3.61 -2.94 10.92
N GLY A 154 -2.64 -3.75 10.49
CA GLY A 154 -2.65 -4.42 9.19
C GLY A 154 -3.86 -5.32 9.02
N ILE A 155 -4.20 -6.12 10.04
CA ILE A 155 -5.42 -6.94 10.06
C ILE A 155 -6.65 -6.05 9.99
N TYR A 156 -6.74 -5.00 10.80
CA TYR A 156 -7.88 -4.07 10.75
C TYR A 156 -8.03 -3.42 9.37
N ALA A 157 -6.93 -2.94 8.78
CA ALA A 157 -6.90 -2.33 7.46
C ALA A 157 -7.32 -3.31 6.36
N LEU A 158 -6.89 -4.57 6.47
CA LEU A 158 -7.29 -5.66 5.58
C LEU A 158 -8.80 -5.94 5.68
N VAL A 159 -9.33 -6.00 6.90
CA VAL A 159 -10.78 -6.17 7.11
C VAL A 159 -11.53 -5.00 6.46
N VAL A 160 -11.12 -3.76 6.72
CA VAL A 160 -11.75 -2.56 6.14
C VAL A 160 -11.65 -2.53 4.61
N SER A 161 -10.54 -2.98 4.02
CA SER A 161 -10.40 -3.04 2.56
C SER A 161 -11.27 -4.13 1.92
N CYS A 162 -11.65 -5.16 2.68
CA CYS A 162 -12.59 -6.21 2.29
C CYS A 162 -14.07 -5.86 2.49
N LEU A 163 -14.41 -5.00 3.46
CA LEU A 163 -15.79 -4.59 3.73
C LEU A 163 -16.45 -3.97 2.49
N ASP A 164 -17.77 -4.12 2.35
CA ASP A 164 -18.52 -3.49 1.26
C ASP A 164 -18.65 -1.98 1.47
N SER A 165 -18.94 -1.26 0.38
CA SER A 165 -19.22 0.17 0.42
C SER A 165 -20.41 0.49 1.32
N GLU A 166 -20.31 1.56 2.11
CA GLU A 166 -21.47 2.09 2.83
C GLU A 166 -22.59 2.41 1.84
N ARG A 167 -23.80 1.89 2.08
CA ARG A 167 -24.92 1.95 1.13
C ARG A 167 -25.41 3.38 0.92
N LYS A 168 -25.66 4.07 2.03
CA LYS A 168 -26.14 5.45 2.03
C LYS A 168 -25.03 6.40 1.56
N THR A 169 -25.45 7.59 1.13
CA THR A 169 -24.54 8.71 0.93
C THR A 169 -23.94 9.09 2.28
N ASN A 170 -22.62 9.17 2.35
CA ASN A 170 -21.90 9.65 3.52
C ASN A 170 -21.24 10.99 3.21
N LYS A 171 -20.57 11.59 4.18
CA LYS A 171 -19.91 12.91 4.02
C LYS A 171 -18.81 12.95 2.93
N TYR A 172 -18.42 11.80 2.40
CA TYR A 172 -17.44 11.66 1.32
C TYR A 172 -18.10 11.47 -0.05
N GLY A 173 -19.43 11.50 -0.13
CA GLY A 173 -20.20 11.45 -1.36
C GLY A 173 -21.02 10.17 -1.54
N PRO A 174 -21.82 10.13 -2.62
CA PRO A 174 -22.70 9.01 -2.91
C PRO A 174 -21.90 7.74 -3.25
N SER A 175 -22.42 6.58 -2.88
CA SER A 175 -21.79 5.30 -3.19
C SER A 175 -21.80 5.04 -4.70
N HIS A 176 -20.65 4.80 -5.32
CA HIS A 176 -20.63 4.46 -6.76
C HIS A 176 -21.45 3.18 -7.08
N LYS A 177 -21.70 2.32 -6.08
CA LYS A 177 -22.45 1.06 -6.18
C LYS A 177 -23.95 1.25 -5.98
N TYR A 178 -24.32 2.03 -4.97
CA TYR A 178 -25.70 2.13 -4.52
C TYR A 178 -26.38 3.46 -4.89
N ALA A 179 -25.66 4.45 -5.43
CA ALA A 179 -26.19 5.80 -5.72
C ALA A 179 -27.52 5.76 -6.50
N ASN A 180 -27.55 5.04 -7.63
CA ASN A 180 -28.73 4.99 -8.49
C ASN A 180 -29.96 4.33 -7.81
N GLN A 181 -29.75 3.50 -6.80
CA GLN A 181 -30.86 2.88 -6.06
C GLN A 181 -31.51 3.89 -5.13
N TYR A 182 -30.70 4.73 -4.45
CA TYR A 182 -31.22 5.78 -3.58
C TYR A 182 -31.88 6.92 -4.36
N THR A 183 -31.28 7.36 -5.49
CA THR A 183 -31.90 8.40 -6.33
C THR A 183 -33.31 7.99 -6.76
N LYS A 184 -33.48 6.74 -7.23
CA LYS A 184 -34.81 6.22 -7.60
C LYS A 184 -35.79 6.18 -6.44
N ILE A 185 -35.33 5.84 -5.24
CA ILE A 185 -36.19 5.80 -4.05
C ILE A 185 -36.64 7.20 -3.67
N ASP A 186 -35.72 8.18 -3.66
CA ASP A 186 -36.03 9.57 -3.35
C ASP A 186 -36.98 10.17 -4.40
N ASP A 187 -36.82 9.85 -5.68
CA ASP A 187 -37.71 10.30 -6.75
C ASP A 187 -39.13 9.73 -6.56
N MET A 188 -39.27 8.44 -6.22
CA MET A 188 -40.58 7.81 -5.93
C MET A 188 -41.33 8.49 -4.77
N TYR A 189 -40.62 8.98 -3.75
CA TYR A 189 -41.25 9.69 -2.63
C TYR A 189 -41.57 11.15 -2.93
N ARG A 190 -40.95 11.76 -3.95
CA ARG A 190 -41.28 13.14 -4.39
C ARG A 190 -42.50 13.21 -5.29
N GLU A 191 -42.88 12.10 -5.92
CA GLU A 191 -44.03 11.99 -6.82
C GLU A 191 -45.34 11.60 -6.10
N GLN A 192 -45.31 11.47 -4.76
CA GLN A 192 -46.48 11.24 -3.89
C GLN A 192 -46.87 12.52 -3.15
#